data_AF-A0A662QZJ6-F1
#
_entry.id   AF-A0A662QZJ6-F1
#
_cell.length_a   1.000
_cell.length_b   1.000
_cell.length_c   1.000
_cell.angle_alpha   90.00
_cell.angle_beta   90.00
_cell.angle_gamma   90.00
#
_symmetry.space_group_name_H-M   'P 1'
#
loop_
_entity.id
_entity.type
_entity.pdbx_description
1 polymer ?
#
loop_
_entity_poly.entity_id
_entity_poly.type
_entity_poly.pdbx_seq_one_letter_code
_entity_poly.pdbx_strand_id
1 'polypeptide(L)' 'KISVYGKTVSLIGYPEGIRAARNAIGMLIRGSPHGAVYRFLEKRRMDTEYY' A
#
# COMPACT_ATOMS: atom_id res chain seq x y z
N LYS A 1 -1.32 -9.43 -4.55
CA LYS A 1 -1.46 -10.38 -3.43
C LYS A 1 -0.51 -10.01 -2.31
N ILE A 2 -0.94 -10.15 -1.06
CA ILE A 2 -0.18 -9.81 0.15
C ILE A 2 -0.22 -11.01 1.11
N SER A 3 0.89 -11.31 1.77
CA SER A 3 0.97 -12.29 2.87
C SER A 3 1.80 -11.71 4.00
N VAL A 4 1.47 -12.03 5.25
CA VAL A 4 2.16 -11.56 6.45
C VAL A 4 2.60 -12.78 7.25
N TYR A 5 3.89 -12.83 7.58
CA TYR A 5 4.49 -13.89 8.39
C TYR A 5 5.37 -13.27 9.48
N GLY A 6 4.87 -13.23 10.71
CA GLY A 6 5.55 -12.59 11.84
C GLY A 6 5.87 -11.12 11.53
N LYS A 7 7.16 -10.80 11.38
CA LYS A 7 7.67 -9.46 11.04
C LYS A 7 7.90 -9.22 9.55
N THR A 8 7.55 -10.18 8.70
CA THR A 8 7.82 -10.14 7.26
C THR A 8 6.52 -9.99 6.49
N VAL A 9 6.50 -9.10 5.50
CA VAL A 9 5.37 -8.93 4.58
C VAL A 9 5.84 -9.21 3.15
N SER A 10 5.14 -10.12 2.47
CA SER A 10 5.41 -10.50 1.08
C SER A 10 4.37 -9.89 0.15
N LEU A 11 4.82 -9.29 -0.96
CA LEU A 11 3.97 -8.62 -1.96
C LEU A 11 4.23 -9.21 -3.34
N ILE A 12 3.17 -9.56 -4.06
CA ILE A 12 3.22 -10.03 -5.45
C ILE A 12 2.22 -9.24 -6.28
N GLY A 13 2.68 -8.61 -7.35
CA GLY A 13 1.85 -7.81 -8.27
C GLY A 13 2.68 -6.92 -9.19
N TYR A 14 2.02 -6.00 -9.88
CA TYR A 14 2.67 -5.03 -10.74
C TYR A 14 3.52 -4.01 -9.96
N PRO A 15 4.60 -3.47 -10.54
CA PRO A 15 5.52 -2.55 -9.87
C PRO A 15 4.83 -1.34 -9.23
N GLU A 16 3.84 -0.77 -9.90
CA GLU A 16 3.07 0.41 -9.45
C GLU A 16 2.28 0.08 -8.18
N GLY A 17 1.57 -1.04 -8.23
CA GLY A 17 0.80 -1.56 -7.09
C GLY A 17 1.69 -1.95 -5.91
N ILE A 18 2.86 -2.57 -6.17
CA ILE A 18 3.84 -2.91 -5.13
C ILE A 18 4.37 -1.64 -4.45
N ARG A 19 4.70 -0.59 -5.20
CA ARG A 19 5.16 0.69 -4.64
C ARG A 19 4.10 1.34 -3.76
N ALA A 20 2.84 1.37 -4.21
CA ALA A 20 1.73 1.91 -3.42
C ALA A 20 1.51 1.11 -2.13
N ALA A 21 1.46 -0.23 -2.23
CA ALA A 21 1.30 -1.12 -1.09
C ALA A 21 2.43 -0.97 -0.05
N ARG A 22 3.69 -0.90 -0.52
CA ARG A 22 4.86 -0.68 0.36
C ARG A 22 4.75 0.62 1.16
N ASN A 23 4.33 1.70 0.52
CA ASN A 23 4.15 2.99 1.18
C ASN A 23 3.02 2.95 2.21
N ALA A 24 1.87 2.34 1.86
CA ALA A 24 0.74 2.19 2.76
C ALA A 24 1.11 1.36 4.00
N ILE A 25 1.82 0.24 3.82
CA ILE A 25 2.34 -0.57 4.93
C ILE A 25 3.29 0.26 5.80
N GLY A 26 4.20 1.05 5.20
CA GLY A 26 5.09 1.94 5.93
C GLY A 26 4.35 3.04 6.72
N MET A 27 3.21 3.54 6.23
CA MET A 27 2.36 4.47 6.97
C MET A 27 1.73 3.80 8.19
N LEU A 28 1.21 2.58 8.03
CA LEU A 28 0.63 1.80 9.13
C LEU A 28 1.68 1.50 10.21
N ILE A 29 2.88 1.05 9.82
CA ILE A 29 3.99 0.78 10.76
C ILE A 29 4.37 2.04 11.56
N ARG A 30 4.27 3.22 10.96
CA ARG A 30 4.53 4.51 11.63
C ARG A 30 3.37 5.02 12.48
N GLY A 31 2.27 4.26 12.61
CA GLY A 31 1.10 4.65 13.39
C GLY A 31 0.20 5.67 12.70
N SER A 32 0.26 5.78 11.37
CA SER A 32 -0.67 6.65 10.64
C SER A 32 -2.13 6.17 10.80
N PRO A 33 -3.11 7.09 10.90
CA PRO A 33 -4.52 6.72 10.95
C PRO A 33 -4.93 5.91 9.72
N HIS A 34 -5.70 4.84 9.93
CA HIS A 34 -6.15 3.96 8.85
C HIS A 34 -6.88 4.74 7.75
N GLY A 35 -7.71 5.73 8.10
CA GLY A 35 -8.40 6.58 7.12
C GLY A 35 -7.44 7.38 6.23
N ALA A 36 -6.30 7.83 6.75
CA ALA A 36 -5.28 8.51 5.95
C ALA A 36 -4.58 7.54 4.97
N VAL A 37 -4.37 6.28 5.40
CA VAL A 37 -3.81 5.22 4.54
C VAL A 37 -4.79 4.84 3.43
N TYR A 38 -6.09 4.73 3.73
CA TYR A 38 -7.13 4.48 2.72
C TYR A 38 -7.19 5.60 1.69
N ARG A 39 -7.27 6.87 2.11
CA ARG A 39 -7.25 8.02 1.17
C ARG A 39 -6.00 8.03 0.29
N PHE A 40 -4.84 7.68 0.84
CA PHE A 40 -3.61 7.56 0.07
C PHE A 40 -3.73 6.48 -1.01
N LEU A 41 -4.25 5.28 -0.67
CA LEU A 41 -4.44 4.20 -1.62
C LEU A 41 -5.46 4.55 -2.72
N GLU A 42 -6.57 5.21 -2.36
CA GLU A 42 -7.58 5.66 -3.32
C GLU A 42 -6.99 6.66 -4.32
N LYS A 43 -6.24 7.66 -3.85
CA LYS A 43 -5.56 8.62 -4.73
C LYS A 43 -4.61 7.90 -5.70
N ARG A 44 -3.83 6.95 -5.20
CA ARG A 44 -2.87 6.18 -6.03
C ARG A 44 -3.56 5.28 -7.03
N ARG A 45 -4.76 4.77 -6.72
CA ARG A 45 -5.59 4.01 -7.65
C ARG A 45 -6.08 4.91 -8.80
N MET A 46 -6.57 6.11 -8.49
CA MET A 46 -6.98 7.08 -9.52
C MET A 46 -5.81 7.47 -10.43
N ASP A 47 -4.63 7.74 -9.85
CA ASP A 47 -3.42 8.07 -10.61
C ASP A 47 -2.99 6.92 -11.54
N THR A 48 -3.28 5.66 -11.19
CA THR A 48 -2.94 4.48 -12.01
C THR A 48 -4.01 4.17 -13.05
N GLU A 49 -5.28 4.48 -12.79
CA GLU A 49 -6.38 4.32 -13.76
C GLU A 49 -6.38 5.42 -14.85
N TYR A 50 -5.71 6.55 -14.61
CA TYR A 50 -5.60 7.66 -15.56
C TYR A 50 -4.47 7.51 -16.59
N TYR A 51 -3.65 6.45 -16.48
CA TYR A 51 -2.56 6.10 -17.38
C TYR A 51 -2.79 4.70 -17.97
#